data_AF-A0A1X0NFN6-F1
#
_entry.id   AF-A0A1X0NFN6-F1
#
_cell.length_a   1.000
_cell.length_b   1.000
_cell.length_c   1.000
_cell.angle_alpha   90.00
_cell.angle_beta   90.00
_cell.angle_gamma   90.00
#
_symmetry.space_group_name_H-M   'P 1'
#
loop_
_entity.id
_entity.type
_entity.pdbx_description
1 polymer ?
#
loop_
_entity_poly.entity_id
_entity_poly.type
_entity_poly.pdbx_seq_one_letter_code
_entity_poly.pdbx_strand_id
1 'polypeptide(L)'
;MLRRTCRRFVSAKQFFGTDAQPVEPYTAKSIFLFGFITSVGFLSVFTVQETKKAGPLELPDELEAERRRKNDPRRPPWPLLHQRAVLLREGKAPHDDLPLLWEQTRHYYPADWLVPLEITQVLKYTSGAYLQNYVADPDQLRKEVLLQLLNIKYGRVKDPNGGRVNRDVEEIIAMAIEDLENMSLSPSADVVLVPTHT
;
A
#
# COMPACT_ATOMS: atom_id res chain seq x y z
N MET A 1 -54.73 27.33 55.54
CA MET A 1 -53.42 28.00 55.46
C MET A 1 -52.66 27.42 54.27
N LEU A 2 -52.48 28.19 53.20
CA LEU A 2 -51.80 27.78 51.97
C LEU A 2 -50.82 28.90 51.58
N ARG A 3 -49.52 28.63 51.59
CA ARG A 3 -48.52 29.51 50.98
C ARG A 3 -47.90 28.79 49.78
N ARG A 4 -48.38 29.15 48.59
CA ARG A 4 -47.84 28.74 47.29
C ARG A 4 -46.59 29.55 46.98
N THR A 5 -45.47 28.89 46.73
CA THR A 5 -44.25 29.47 46.16
C THR A 5 -44.41 29.56 44.64
N CYS A 6 -44.66 30.76 44.10
CA CYS A 6 -44.68 30.99 42.66
C CYS A 6 -43.24 31.07 42.13
N ARG A 7 -42.86 30.12 41.27
CA ARG A 7 -41.69 30.23 40.39
C ARG A 7 -41.98 31.31 39.34
N ARG A 8 -41.25 32.42 39.39
CA ARG A 8 -41.24 33.41 38.30
C ARG A 8 -40.50 32.81 37.10
N PHE A 9 -41.26 32.27 36.15
CA PHE A 9 -40.77 32.06 34.79
C PHE A 9 -40.69 33.42 34.10
N VAL A 10 -39.46 33.87 33.85
CA VAL A 10 -39.22 35.03 32.98
C VAL A 10 -39.32 34.53 31.54
N SER A 11 -40.30 35.04 30.81
CA SER A 11 -40.51 34.73 29.40
C SER A 11 -39.39 35.34 28.57
N ALA A 12 -38.85 34.57 27.61
CA ALA A 12 -37.83 35.02 26.65
C ALA A 12 -38.22 36.29 25.88
N LYS A 13 -39.51 36.66 25.87
CA LYS A 13 -40.02 37.91 25.28
C LYS A 13 -39.47 39.18 25.93
N GLN A 14 -39.10 39.15 27.21
CA GLN A 14 -38.57 40.33 27.90
C GLN A 14 -37.07 40.57 27.69
N PHE A 15 -36.32 39.57 27.20
CA PHE A 15 -34.87 39.73 26.97
C PHE A 15 -34.55 40.36 25.61
N PHE A 16 -35.42 40.20 24.62
CA PHE A 16 -35.14 40.62 23.25
C PHE A 16 -35.78 41.95 22.83
N GLY A 17 -36.56 42.60 23.70
CA GLY A 17 -37.02 43.98 23.48
C GLY A 17 -37.66 44.22 22.11
N THR A 18 -38.48 43.28 21.61
CA THR A 18 -39.16 43.44 20.33
C THR A 18 -40.63 43.76 20.54
N ASP A 19 -40.91 45.00 20.93
CA ASP A 19 -42.20 45.60 20.61
C ASP A 19 -42.11 46.16 19.18
N ALA A 20 -42.86 45.51 18.28
CA ALA A 20 -43.47 46.11 17.09
C ALA A 20 -42.60 46.96 16.14
N GLN A 21 -41.48 46.43 15.62
CA GLN A 21 -40.91 46.93 14.36
C GLN A 21 -40.51 45.79 13.41
N PRO A 22 -40.77 45.93 12.09
CA PRO A 22 -40.34 44.94 11.11
C PRO A 22 -38.82 44.84 11.14
N VAL A 23 -38.30 43.63 11.33
CA VAL A 23 -36.86 43.35 11.37
C VAL A 23 -36.24 43.84 10.06
N GLU A 24 -35.40 44.87 10.14
CA GLU A 24 -34.72 45.41 8.96
C GLU A 24 -33.88 44.31 8.27
N PRO A 25 -33.78 44.31 6.94
CA PRO A 25 -33.11 43.25 6.18
C PRO A 25 -31.62 43.10 6.54
N TYR A 26 -31.00 44.13 7.12
CA TYR A 26 -29.62 44.13 7.57
C TYR A 26 -29.41 43.33 8.87
N THR A 27 -30.34 43.41 9.82
CA THR A 27 -30.30 42.66 11.09
C THR A 27 -30.61 41.17 10.90
N ALA A 28 -31.46 40.81 9.93
CA ALA A 28 -31.69 39.40 9.60
C ALA A 28 -30.44 38.72 9.01
N LYS A 29 -29.70 39.42 8.15
CA LYS A 29 -28.44 38.91 7.55
C LYS A 29 -27.33 38.74 8.59
N SER A 30 -27.21 39.67 9.54
CA SER A 30 -26.20 39.57 10.60
C SER A 30 -26.50 38.41 11.55
N ILE A 31 -27.77 38.21 11.94
CA ILE A 31 -28.17 37.06 12.78
C ILE A 31 -27.86 35.72 12.08
N PHE A 32 -28.12 35.62 10.77
CA PHE A 32 -27.79 34.42 10.01
C PHE A 32 -26.28 34.18 9.94
N LEU A 33 -25.49 35.24 9.70
CA LEU A 33 -24.03 35.16 9.65
C LEU A 33 -23.44 34.74 11.02
N PHE A 34 -23.92 35.35 12.11
CA PHE A 34 -23.48 34.98 13.46
C PHE A 34 -23.90 33.54 13.82
N GLY A 35 -25.11 33.11 13.43
CA GLY A 35 -25.56 31.72 13.59
C GLY A 35 -24.72 30.72 12.79
N PHE A 36 -24.32 31.07 11.57
CA PHE A 36 -23.47 30.23 10.74
C PHE A 36 -22.04 30.13 11.29
N ILE A 37 -21.44 31.25 11.69
CA ILE A 37 -20.08 31.27 12.26
C ILE A 37 -20.04 30.47 13.57
N THR A 38 -21.05 30.62 14.42
CA THR A 38 -21.14 29.89 15.69
C THR A 38 -21.41 28.40 15.49
N SER A 39 -22.17 27.98 14.49
CA SER A 39 -22.39 26.56 14.19
C SER A 39 -21.13 25.88 13.62
N VAL A 40 -20.39 26.55 12.73
CA VAL A 40 -19.10 26.07 12.21
C VAL A 40 -18.07 25.99 13.34
N GLY A 41 -18.00 27.00 14.21
CA GLY A 41 -17.16 26.98 15.40
C GLY A 41 -17.50 25.82 16.34
N PHE A 42 -18.78 25.60 16.63
CA PHE A 42 -19.24 24.50 17.48
C PHE A 42 -18.90 23.13 16.88
N LEU A 43 -19.15 22.91 15.59
CA LEU A 43 -18.78 21.68 14.88
C LEU A 43 -17.26 21.44 14.90
N SER A 44 -16.45 22.50 14.75
CA SER A 44 -14.98 22.37 14.80
C SER A 44 -14.48 21.96 16.19
N VAL A 45 -15.07 22.49 17.27
CA VAL A 45 -14.68 22.14 18.63
C VAL A 45 -15.18 20.75 19.02
N PHE A 46 -16.39 20.36 18.59
CA PHE A 46 -16.93 19.02 18.82
C PHE A 46 -16.15 17.94 18.08
N THR A 47 -15.78 18.17 16.82
CA THR A 47 -14.94 17.23 16.06
C THR A 47 -13.54 17.08 16.67
N VAL A 48 -12.94 18.16 17.19
CA VAL A 48 -11.66 18.09 17.92
C VAL A 48 -11.79 17.36 19.27
N GLN A 49 -12.93 17.47 19.96
CA GLN A 49 -13.15 16.73 21.20
C GLN A 49 -13.46 15.24 20.97
N GLU A 50 -14.18 14.89 19.90
CA GLU A 50 -14.42 13.50 19.52
C GLU A 50 -13.13 12.81 19.06
N THR A 51 -12.30 13.50 18.27
CA THR A 51 -10.98 12.99 17.84
C THR A 51 -9.96 12.88 18.97
N LYS A 52 -10.17 13.53 20.13
CA LYS A 52 -9.36 13.30 21.34
C LYS A 52 -9.86 12.13 22.20
N LYS A 53 -11.12 11.70 22.02
CA LYS A 53 -11.69 10.52 22.71
C LYS A 53 -11.41 9.23 21.96
N ALA A 54 -11.35 9.28 20.63
CA ALA A 54 -10.70 8.25 19.85
C ALA A 54 -9.19 8.40 20.06
N GLY A 55 -8.52 7.41 20.64
CA GLY A 55 -7.06 7.38 20.74
C GLY A 55 -6.40 7.51 19.35
N PRO A 56 -5.06 7.60 19.28
CA PRO A 56 -4.37 7.62 17.99
C PRO A 56 -4.85 6.44 17.15
N LEU A 57 -5.34 6.71 15.94
CA LEU A 57 -5.71 5.67 14.98
C LEU A 57 -4.49 4.79 14.76
N GLU A 58 -4.51 3.57 15.30
CA GLU A 58 -3.54 2.54 14.99
C GLU A 58 -3.64 2.28 13.50
N LEU A 59 -2.55 2.60 12.78
CA LEU A 59 -2.45 2.20 11.38
C LEU A 59 -2.43 0.67 11.37
N PRO A 60 -3.19 -0.01 10.48
CA PRO A 60 -3.08 -1.45 10.32
C PRO A 60 -1.62 -1.89 10.24
N ASP A 61 -1.25 -2.97 10.95
CA ASP A 61 0.14 -3.44 11.11
C ASP A 61 0.91 -3.51 9.77
N GLU A 62 0.22 -3.81 8.68
CA GLU A 62 0.77 -3.86 7.32
C GLU A 62 1.27 -2.50 6.82
N LEU A 63 0.52 -1.42 7.06
CA LEU A 63 0.89 -0.06 6.67
C LEU A 63 2.03 0.48 7.54
N GLU A 64 2.06 0.10 8.82
CA GLU A 64 3.20 0.42 9.68
C GLU A 64 4.46 -0.31 9.25
N ALA A 65 4.36 -1.59 8.93
CA ALA A 65 5.47 -2.38 8.42
C ALA A 65 6.01 -1.78 7.12
N GLU A 66 5.14 -1.37 6.19
CA GLU A 66 5.53 -0.71 4.95
C GLU A 66 6.28 0.60 5.20
N ARG A 67 5.79 1.43 6.13
CA ARG A 67 6.47 2.68 6.53
C ARG A 67 7.83 2.41 7.14
N ARG A 68 7.96 1.39 8.00
CA ARG A 68 9.25 0.97 8.60
C ARG A 68 10.23 0.51 7.52
N ARG A 69 9.77 -0.32 6.58
CA ARG A 69 10.58 -0.79 5.44
C ARG A 69 11.01 0.35 4.53
N LYS A 70 10.15 1.34 4.31
CA LYS A 70 10.48 2.51 3.47
C LYS A 70 11.59 3.38 4.07
N ASN A 71 11.65 3.47 5.39
CA ASN A 71 12.61 4.28 6.12
C ASN A 71 13.87 3.51 6.53
N ASP A 72 13.97 2.23 6.17
CA ASP A 72 15.14 1.41 6.49
C ASP A 72 16.37 1.92 5.71
N PRO A 73 17.47 2.34 6.39
CA PRO A 73 18.68 2.80 5.72
C PRO A 73 19.38 1.70 4.91
N ARG A 74 19.07 0.42 5.15
CA ARG A 74 19.61 -0.72 4.40
C ARG A 74 18.80 -1.04 3.16
N ARG A 75 17.65 -0.39 2.95
CA ARG A 75 16.81 -0.60 1.77
C ARG A 75 17.61 -0.27 0.50
N PRO A 76 17.92 -1.25 -0.36
CA PRO A 76 18.55 -0.96 -1.64
C PRO A 76 17.56 -0.17 -2.51
N PRO A 77 17.96 0.93 -3.15
CA PRO A 77 17.10 1.65 -4.10
C PRO A 77 16.59 0.71 -5.20
N TRP A 78 15.29 0.75 -5.49
CA TRP A 78 14.65 -0.13 -6.48
C TRP A 78 15.36 -0.16 -7.84
N PRO A 79 15.77 0.99 -8.43
CA PRO A 79 16.45 0.96 -9.73
C PRO A 79 17.76 0.17 -9.72
N LEU A 80 18.51 0.22 -8.61
CA LEU A 80 19.75 -0.55 -8.45
C LEU A 80 19.46 -2.04 -8.29
N LEU A 81 18.38 -2.38 -7.61
CA LEU A 81 17.95 -3.77 -7.47
C LEU A 81 17.55 -4.34 -8.83
N HIS A 82 16.76 -3.61 -9.60
CA HIS A 82 16.40 -3.99 -10.96
C HIS A 82 17.63 -4.12 -11.88
N GLN A 83 18.56 -3.17 -11.82
CA GLN A 83 19.81 -3.27 -12.58
C GLN A 83 20.59 -4.55 -12.25
N ARG A 84 20.69 -4.94 -10.97
CA ARG A 84 21.33 -6.20 -10.57
C ARG A 84 20.61 -7.42 -11.13
N ALA A 85 19.27 -7.42 -11.14
CA ALA A 85 18.48 -8.50 -11.72
C ALA A 85 18.75 -8.66 -13.23
N VAL A 86 18.83 -7.55 -13.97
CA VAL A 86 19.19 -7.55 -15.39
C VAL A 86 20.61 -8.09 -15.60
N LEU A 87 21.58 -7.68 -14.78
CA LEU A 87 22.96 -8.17 -14.88
C LEU A 87 23.08 -9.67 -14.57
N LEU A 88 22.26 -10.21 -13.68
CA LEU A 88 22.17 -11.66 -13.43
C LEU A 88 21.70 -12.39 -14.68
N ARG A 89 20.61 -11.93 -15.30
CA ARG A 89 20.10 -12.51 -16.56
C ARG A 89 21.14 -12.48 -17.68
N GLU A 90 21.94 -11.43 -17.76
CA GLU A 90 23.01 -11.29 -18.77
C GLU A 90 24.27 -12.12 -18.44
N GLY A 91 24.33 -12.80 -17.30
CA GLY A 91 25.52 -13.55 -16.85
C GLY A 91 26.70 -12.66 -16.47
N LYS A 92 26.46 -11.35 -16.25
CA LYS A 92 27.48 -10.36 -15.85
C LYS A 92 27.60 -10.19 -14.34
N ALA A 93 26.65 -10.74 -13.58
CA ALA A 93 26.69 -10.80 -12.12
C ALA A 93 26.67 -12.26 -11.65
N PRO A 94 27.30 -12.57 -10.50
CA PRO A 94 27.30 -13.92 -9.95
C PRO A 94 25.92 -14.32 -9.44
N HIS A 95 25.49 -15.55 -9.75
CA HIS A 95 24.21 -16.09 -9.29
C HIS A 95 24.14 -16.33 -7.77
N ASP A 96 25.27 -16.23 -7.05
CA ASP A 96 25.33 -16.22 -5.57
C ASP A 96 24.43 -15.13 -4.95
N ASP A 97 24.25 -14.01 -5.66
CA ASP A 97 23.44 -12.88 -5.19
C ASP A 97 21.93 -13.09 -5.36
N LEU A 98 21.49 -14.11 -6.11
CA LEU A 98 20.09 -14.32 -6.47
C LEU A 98 19.16 -14.49 -5.23
N PRO A 99 19.50 -15.29 -4.20
CA PRO A 99 18.65 -15.40 -3.01
C PRO A 99 18.51 -14.08 -2.26
N LEU A 100 19.61 -13.33 -2.13
CA LEU A 100 19.59 -12.03 -1.45
C LEU A 100 18.76 -11.01 -2.23
N LEU A 101 18.91 -10.98 -3.56
CA LEU A 101 18.15 -10.11 -4.43
C LEU A 101 16.64 -10.40 -4.33
N TRP A 102 16.27 -11.68 -4.30
CA TRP A 102 14.87 -12.08 -4.12
C TRP A 102 14.32 -11.63 -2.76
N GLU A 103 15.04 -11.90 -1.67
CA GLU A 103 14.59 -11.51 -0.33
C GLU A 103 14.45 -9.99 -0.18
N GLN A 104 15.37 -9.21 -0.76
CA GLN A 104 15.28 -7.75 -0.79
C GLN A 104 14.04 -7.28 -1.59
N THR A 105 13.74 -7.93 -2.70
CA THR A 105 12.55 -7.63 -3.52
C THR A 105 11.27 -7.94 -2.76
N ARG A 106 11.15 -9.17 -2.25
CA ARG A 106 9.97 -9.62 -1.48
C ARG A 106 9.73 -8.75 -0.25
N HIS A 107 10.80 -8.37 0.45
CA HIS A 107 10.69 -7.57 1.66
C HIS A 107 10.36 -6.11 1.37
N TYR A 108 11.15 -5.41 0.55
CA TYR A 108 11.05 -3.96 0.37
C TYR A 108 10.14 -3.52 -0.80
N TYR A 109 9.85 -4.44 -1.73
CA TYR A 109 9.14 -4.16 -2.99
C TYR A 109 8.09 -5.24 -3.33
N PRO A 110 7.13 -5.53 -2.43
CA PRO A 110 6.15 -6.60 -2.63
C PRO A 110 5.18 -6.35 -3.80
N ALA A 111 5.05 -5.09 -4.24
CA ALA A 111 4.18 -4.69 -5.35
C ALA A 111 4.89 -4.68 -6.71
N ASP A 112 6.21 -4.91 -6.74
CA ASP A 112 6.98 -4.87 -7.99
C ASP A 112 6.74 -6.12 -8.82
N TRP A 113 6.51 -5.92 -10.12
CA TRP A 113 6.38 -6.98 -11.11
C TRP A 113 7.60 -7.10 -12.02
N LEU A 114 8.44 -6.06 -12.13
CA LEU A 114 9.53 -6.03 -13.09
C LEU A 114 10.70 -6.92 -12.66
N VAL A 115 11.14 -6.81 -11.40
CA VAL A 115 12.20 -7.70 -10.89
C VAL A 115 11.79 -9.16 -10.88
N PRO A 116 10.56 -9.54 -10.43
CA PRO A 116 10.08 -10.91 -10.56
C PRO A 116 10.10 -11.42 -12.01
N LEU A 117 9.75 -10.59 -13.01
CA LEU A 117 9.85 -10.99 -14.42
C LEU A 117 11.28 -11.31 -14.85
N GLU A 118 12.26 -10.49 -14.43
CA GLU A 118 13.67 -10.74 -14.71
C GLU A 118 14.15 -12.04 -14.07
N ILE A 119 13.74 -12.31 -12.83
CA ILE A 119 14.03 -13.57 -12.14
C ILE A 119 13.37 -14.75 -12.87
N THR A 120 12.14 -14.61 -13.37
CA THR A 120 11.50 -15.65 -14.18
C THR A 120 12.34 -16.01 -15.41
N GLN A 121 12.94 -15.03 -16.09
CA GLN A 121 13.83 -15.31 -17.22
C GLN A 121 15.09 -16.05 -16.78
N VAL A 122 15.69 -15.67 -15.64
CA VAL A 122 16.84 -16.40 -15.07
C VAL A 122 16.46 -17.85 -14.78
N LEU A 123 15.34 -18.09 -14.11
CA LEU A 123 14.87 -19.45 -13.79
C LEU A 123 14.55 -20.27 -15.05
N LYS A 124 14.01 -19.62 -16.10
CA LYS A 124 13.62 -20.27 -17.35
C LYS A 124 14.80 -20.71 -18.21
N TYR A 125 15.86 -19.89 -18.27
CA TYR A 125 16.99 -20.14 -19.17
C TYR A 125 18.23 -20.71 -18.47
N THR A 126 18.21 -20.82 -17.15
CA THR A 126 19.29 -21.44 -16.39
C THR A 126 18.91 -22.86 -16.00
N SER A 127 19.85 -23.80 -16.12
CA SER A 127 19.55 -25.19 -15.74
C SER A 127 19.32 -25.31 -14.23
N GLY A 128 18.34 -26.13 -13.83
CA GLY A 128 18.05 -26.38 -12.42
C GLY A 128 19.27 -26.90 -11.65
N ALA A 129 20.08 -27.75 -12.27
CA ALA A 129 21.33 -28.25 -11.70
C ALA A 129 22.37 -27.15 -11.48
N TYR A 130 22.45 -26.14 -12.35
CA TYR A 130 23.32 -24.99 -12.11
C TYR A 130 22.79 -24.14 -10.95
N LEU A 131 21.48 -23.87 -10.93
CA LEU A 131 20.84 -23.06 -9.87
C LEU A 131 21.01 -23.67 -8.48
N GLN A 132 21.05 -25.00 -8.35
CA GLN A 132 21.27 -25.69 -7.08
C GLN A 132 22.62 -25.35 -6.40
N ASN A 133 23.61 -24.86 -7.15
CA ASN A 133 24.87 -24.42 -6.55
C ASN A 133 24.74 -23.10 -5.79
N TYR A 134 23.70 -22.32 -6.10
CA TYR A 134 23.54 -20.92 -5.63
C TYR A 134 22.26 -20.73 -4.80
N VAL A 135 21.23 -21.52 -5.07
CA VAL A 135 19.92 -21.46 -4.43
C VAL A 135 19.65 -22.80 -3.75
N ALA A 136 19.39 -22.75 -2.44
CA ALA A 136 19.15 -23.95 -1.64
C ALA A 136 17.94 -24.77 -2.13
N ASP A 137 16.85 -24.09 -2.50
CA ASP A 137 15.66 -24.71 -3.09
C ASP A 137 15.14 -23.86 -4.28
N PRO A 138 15.54 -24.19 -5.51
CA PRO A 138 15.09 -23.48 -6.71
C PRO A 138 13.58 -23.56 -6.96
N ASP A 139 12.92 -24.66 -6.57
CA ASP A 139 11.47 -24.82 -6.78
C ASP A 139 10.67 -23.98 -5.77
N GLN A 140 11.17 -23.85 -4.55
CA GLN A 140 10.61 -22.90 -3.58
C GLN A 140 10.76 -21.46 -4.09
N LEU A 141 11.92 -21.08 -4.61
CA LEU A 141 12.12 -19.75 -5.20
C LEU A 141 11.12 -19.49 -6.36
N ARG A 142 10.94 -20.46 -7.27
CA ARG A 142 9.94 -20.39 -8.35
C ARG A 142 8.53 -20.12 -7.81
N LYS A 143 8.12 -20.86 -6.77
CA LYS A 143 6.78 -20.71 -6.16
C LYS A 143 6.60 -19.35 -5.51
N GLU A 144 7.63 -18.80 -4.88
CA GLU A 144 7.56 -17.47 -4.27
C GLU A 144 7.45 -16.36 -5.31
N VAL A 145 8.20 -16.44 -6.40
CA VAL A 145 8.09 -15.52 -7.55
C VAL A 145 6.70 -15.60 -8.17
N LEU A 146 6.18 -16.81 -8.38
CA LEU A 146 4.83 -17.06 -8.86
C LEU A 146 3.78 -16.41 -7.94
N LEU A 147 3.90 -16.60 -6.63
CA LEU A 147 2.98 -16.03 -5.66
C LEU A 147 2.95 -14.50 -5.71
N GLN A 148 4.12 -13.86 -5.82
CA GLN A 148 4.20 -12.40 -5.94
C GLN A 148 3.53 -11.90 -7.23
N LEU A 149 3.81 -12.52 -8.37
CA LEU A 149 3.17 -12.15 -9.65
C LEU A 149 1.64 -12.35 -9.62
N LEU A 150 1.16 -13.43 -9.00
CA LEU A 150 -0.28 -13.65 -8.79
C LEU A 150 -0.89 -12.57 -7.89
N ASN A 151 -0.19 -12.17 -6.82
CA ASN A 151 -0.66 -11.11 -5.93
C ASN A 151 -0.82 -9.78 -6.65
N ILE A 152 0.06 -9.48 -7.62
CA ILE A 152 0.00 -8.27 -8.43
C ILE A 152 -1.13 -8.38 -9.45
N LYS A 153 -1.22 -9.49 -10.20
CA LYS A 153 -2.27 -9.73 -11.20
C LYS A 153 -3.67 -9.60 -10.63
N TYR A 154 -3.88 -10.08 -9.40
CA TYR A 154 -5.19 -10.02 -8.73
C TYR A 154 -5.36 -8.81 -7.80
N GLY A 155 -4.44 -7.84 -7.81
CA GLY A 155 -4.54 -6.61 -7.02
C GLY A 155 -4.55 -6.82 -5.50
N ARG A 156 -3.98 -7.94 -5.01
CA ARG A 156 -3.86 -8.23 -3.57
C ARG A 156 -2.81 -7.36 -2.89
N VAL A 157 -1.86 -6.84 -3.66
CA VAL A 157 -0.85 -5.89 -3.21
C VAL A 157 -1.03 -4.60 -4.00
N LYS A 158 -1.04 -3.47 -3.30
CA LYS A 158 -1.14 -2.14 -3.91
C LYS A 158 0.25 -1.52 -3.99
N ASP A 159 0.60 -0.95 -5.13
CA ASP A 159 1.83 -0.18 -5.26
C ASP A 159 1.64 1.20 -4.61
N PRO A 160 2.45 1.55 -3.58
CA PRO A 160 2.42 2.88 -2.97
C PRO A 160 2.83 4.00 -3.92
N ASN A 161 3.55 3.69 -5.01
CA ASN A 161 3.99 4.69 -5.99
C ASN A 161 2.98 4.87 -7.14
N GLY A 162 1.90 4.08 -7.17
CA GLY A 162 0.84 4.21 -8.17
C GLY A 162 1.26 3.80 -9.58
N GLY A 163 2.28 2.95 -9.73
CA GLY A 163 2.63 2.31 -10.99
C GLY A 163 1.42 1.52 -11.48
N ARG A 164 0.72 2.05 -12.49
CA ARG A 164 -0.46 1.41 -13.04
C ARG A 164 -0.04 0.19 -13.84
N VAL A 165 -0.49 -0.97 -13.38
CA VAL A 165 -0.53 -2.18 -14.21
C VAL A 165 -1.56 -1.90 -15.30
N ASN A 166 -1.08 -1.64 -16.51
CA ASN A 166 -1.93 -1.51 -17.69
C ASN A 166 -2.23 -2.91 -18.24
N ARG A 167 -3.20 -3.02 -19.16
CA ARG A 167 -3.56 -4.29 -19.80
C ARG A 167 -2.35 -5.05 -20.37
N ASP A 168 -1.46 -4.36 -21.07
CA ASP A 168 -0.25 -4.98 -21.63
C ASP A 168 0.65 -5.58 -20.54
N VAL A 169 0.74 -4.91 -19.39
CA VAL A 169 1.50 -5.40 -18.23
C VAL A 169 0.81 -6.62 -17.62
N GLU A 170 -0.53 -6.63 -17.51
CA GLU A 170 -1.28 -7.80 -17.04
C GLU A 170 -1.06 -9.02 -17.95
N GLU A 171 -1.02 -8.81 -19.28
CA GLU A 171 -0.78 -9.87 -20.26
C GLU A 171 0.65 -10.42 -20.15
N ILE A 172 1.66 -9.55 -20.00
CA ILE A 172 3.05 -9.97 -19.77
C ILE A 172 3.20 -10.74 -18.46
N ILE A 173 2.57 -10.28 -17.37
CA ILE A 173 2.55 -10.98 -16.10
C ILE A 173 1.87 -12.34 -16.24
N ALA A 174 0.77 -12.42 -17.01
CA ALA A 174 0.07 -13.68 -17.26
C ALA A 174 0.94 -14.70 -18.01
N MET A 175 1.68 -14.27 -19.03
CA MET A 175 2.63 -15.14 -19.74
C MET A 175 3.73 -15.66 -18.80
N ALA A 176 4.26 -14.80 -17.92
CA ALA A 176 5.28 -15.22 -16.96
C ALA A 176 4.74 -16.18 -15.88
N ILE A 177 3.49 -16.02 -15.47
CA ILE A 177 2.81 -16.96 -14.57
C ILE A 177 2.70 -18.33 -15.22
N GLU A 178 2.28 -18.39 -16.49
CA GLU A 178 2.20 -19.64 -17.25
C GLU A 178 3.57 -20.30 -17.40
N ASP A 179 4.61 -19.52 -17.72
CA ASP A 179 6.00 -20.01 -17.77
C ASP A 179 6.44 -20.62 -16.44
N LEU A 180 6.15 -19.97 -15.32
CA LEU A 180 6.51 -20.45 -13.99
C LEU A 180 5.71 -21.70 -13.61
N GLU A 181 4.41 -21.76 -13.91
CA GLU A 181 3.56 -22.92 -13.60
C GLU A 181 4.02 -24.19 -14.36
N ASN A 182 4.46 -24.03 -15.60
CA ASN A 182 4.93 -25.12 -16.47
C ASN A 182 6.38 -25.55 -16.19
N MET A 183 7.12 -24.79 -15.38
CA MET A 183 8.53 -25.08 -15.08
C MET A 183 8.66 -26.04 -13.89
N SER A 184 9.55 -27.02 -14.01
CA SER A 184 10.00 -27.86 -12.89
C SER A 184 11.50 -27.66 -12.66
N LEU A 185 11.86 -27.20 -11.46
CA LEU A 185 13.27 -26.99 -11.06
C LEU A 185 13.74 -28.02 -10.03
N SER A 186 12.96 -29.08 -9.82
CA SER A 186 13.34 -30.20 -8.97
C SER A 186 14.57 -30.93 -9.53
N PRO A 187 15.48 -31.44 -8.68
CA PRO A 187 16.68 -32.17 -9.12
C PRO A 187 16.42 -33.40 -10.01
N SER A 188 15.18 -33.90 -10.02
CA SER A 188 14.73 -35.02 -10.87
C SER A 188 14.12 -34.58 -12.21
N ALA A 189 14.07 -33.29 -12.51
CA ALA A 189 13.63 -32.78 -13.80
C ALA A 189 14.78 -32.88 -14.81
N ASP A 190 14.51 -33.45 -15.99
CA ASP A 190 15.48 -33.79 -17.01
C ASP A 190 16.48 -32.66 -17.34
N VAL A 191 17.71 -33.07 -17.63
CA VAL A 191 18.84 -32.21 -18.00
C VAL A 191 18.50 -31.40 -19.25
N VAL A 192 18.10 -30.15 -19.06
CA VAL A 192 18.04 -29.18 -20.16
C VAL A 192 19.49 -28.87 -20.57
N LEU A 193 19.83 -29.27 -21.80
CA LEU A 193 21.15 -29.13 -22.40
C LEU A 193 21.62 -27.67 -22.35
N VAL A 194 22.70 -27.41 -21.62
CA VAL A 194 23.41 -26.14 -21.63
C VAL A 194 24.34 -26.10 -22.84
N PRO A 195 24.33 -25.06 -23.68
CA PRO A 195 25.41 -24.84 -24.65
C PRO A 195 26.69 -24.50 -23.88
N THR A 196 27.64 -25.42 -23.86
CA THR A 196 29.00 -25.13 -23.42
C THR A 196 29.67 -24.25 -24.49
N HIS A 197 30.01 -23.01 -24.12
CA HIS A 197 30.99 -22.23 -24.88
C HIS A 197 32.37 -22.84 -24.64
N THR A 198 32.90 -23.57 -25.62
CA THR A 198 34.34 -23.83 -25.78
C THR A 198 34.94 -22.79 -26.71
#